data_AF-A0A2M7YCP5-F1
#
_entry.id   AF-A0A2M7YCP5-F1
#
_cell.length_a   1.000
_cell.length_b   1.000
_cell.length_c   1.000
_cell.angle_alpha   90.00
_cell.angle_beta   90.00
_cell.angle_gamma   90.00
#
_symmetry.space_group_name_H-M   'P 1'
#
loop_
_entity.id
_entity.type
_entity.pdbx_description
1 polymer ?
#
loop_
_entity_poly.entity_id
_entity_poly.type
_entity_poly.pdbx_seq_one_letter_code
_entity_poly.pdbx_strand_id
1 'polypeptide(L)'
;MIACPVCRAPGPAPFLRVNGADYWRCGVCLATVLDPAHRLSAAQERAHYLTHENDPADPRYRAFLSKLADPLLARLKPGAEGLDYGCGPGPALAAMLREAGHAVALYDPFFAPDRAPLARAYDFVAC
;
A
#
# COMPACT_ATOMS: atom_id res chain seq x y z
N MET A 1 20.83 2.14 16.60
CA MET A 1 20.68 0.86 15.87
C MET A 1 19.20 0.65 15.60
N ILE A 2 18.78 0.62 14.33
CA ILE A 2 17.36 0.51 13.98
C ILE A 2 16.94 -0.96 14.07
N ALA A 3 15.84 -1.26 14.77
CA ALA A 3 15.26 -2.60 14.77
C ALA A 3 14.67 -2.92 13.38
N CYS A 4 14.70 -4.19 12.99
CA CYS A 4 14.04 -4.62 11.76
C CYS A 4 12.54 -4.27 11.81
N PRO A 5 11.98 -3.55 10.81
CA PRO A 5 10.57 -3.15 10.83
C PRO A 5 9.60 -4.33 10.69
N VAL A 6 10.10 -5.51 10.28
CA VAL A 6 9.30 -6.72 10.10
C VAL A 6 9.31 -7.57 11.38
N CYS A 7 10.45 -8.13 11.75
CA CYS A 7 10.55 -9.06 12.89
C CYS A 7 10.99 -8.42 14.21
N ARG A 8 11.32 -7.11 14.21
CA ARG A 8 11.81 -6.34 15.37
C ARG A 8 13.15 -6.82 15.95
N ALA A 9 13.84 -7.75 15.30
CA ALA A 9 15.20 -8.12 15.68
C ALA A 9 16.14 -6.90 15.57
N PRO A 10 17.10 -6.75 16.49
CA PRO A 10 18.05 -5.64 16.45
C PRO A 10 19.02 -5.79 15.28
N GLY A 11 19.51 -4.65 14.79
CA GLY A 11 20.72 -4.60 13.96
C GLY A 11 20.63 -5.37 12.65
N PRO A 12 19.81 -4.93 11.66
CA PRO A 12 20.09 -5.31 10.29
C PRO A 12 21.54 -4.91 9.96
N ALA A 13 22.24 -5.70 9.14
CA ALA A 13 23.62 -5.43 8.74
C ALA A 13 23.64 -4.70 7.39
N PRO A 14 24.69 -3.91 7.08
CA PRO A 14 24.89 -3.40 5.72
C PRO A 14 24.85 -4.53 4.70
N PHE A 15 24.15 -4.34 3.58
CA PHE A 15 23.91 -5.39 2.60
C PHE A 15 24.30 -4.99 1.18
N LEU A 16 23.75 -3.90 0.66
CA LEU A 16 23.96 -3.51 -0.73
C LEU A 16 23.84 -2.00 -0.89
N ARG A 17 24.57 -1.44 -1.86
CA ARG A 17 24.36 -0.07 -2.33
C ARG A 17 23.85 -0.11 -3.77
N VAL A 18 22.71 0.53 -4.03
CA VAL A 18 22.07 0.59 -5.36
C VAL A 18 21.73 2.04 -5.66
N ASN A 19 22.17 2.56 -6.82
CA ASN A 19 21.86 3.92 -7.27
C ASN A 19 22.11 5.02 -6.22
N GLY A 20 23.16 4.86 -5.42
CA GLY A 20 23.49 5.83 -4.37
C GLY A 20 22.66 5.72 -3.08
N ALA A 21 21.87 4.65 -2.93
CA ALA A 21 21.13 4.35 -1.70
C ALA A 21 21.68 3.09 -1.01
N ASP A 22 21.81 3.16 0.31
CA ASP A 22 22.26 2.06 1.16
C ASP A 22 21.09 1.21 1.64
N TYR A 23 21.25 -0.10 1.52
CA TYR A 23 20.30 -1.09 1.96
C TYR A 23 20.92 -1.99 3.01
N TRP A 24 20.11 -2.31 4.02
CA TRP A 24 20.47 -3.14 5.14
C TRP A 24 19.66 -4.43 5.09
N ARG A 25 20.20 -5.55 5.59
CA ARG A 25 19.53 -6.85 5.63
C ARG A 25 19.40 -7.34 7.07
N CYS A 26 18.20 -7.70 7.48
CA CYS A 26 18.00 -8.40 8.75
C CYS A 26 18.55 -9.82 8.66
N GLY A 27 19.43 -10.22 9.59
CA GLY A 27 19.96 -11.59 9.64
C GLY A 27 18.94 -12.64 10.11
N VAL A 28 17.78 -12.22 10.64
CA VAL A 28 16.76 -13.13 11.17
C VAL A 28 15.67 -13.41 10.13
N CYS A 29 14.92 -12.38 9.72
CA CYS A 29 13.81 -12.55 8.77
C CYS A 29 14.19 -12.25 7.32
N LEU A 30 15.46 -11.94 7.05
CA LEU A 30 15.97 -11.60 5.73
C LEU A 30 15.30 -10.39 5.07
N ALA A 31 14.63 -9.51 5.81
CA ALA A 31 14.07 -8.28 5.22
C ALA A 31 15.20 -7.35 4.74
N THR A 32 15.12 -6.90 3.49
CA THR A 32 15.94 -5.79 2.98
C THR A 32 15.24 -4.48 3.28
N VAL A 33 15.96 -3.54 3.89
CA VAL A 33 15.40 -2.23 4.26
C VAL A 33 16.31 -1.11 3.77
N LEU A 34 15.70 -0.07 3.20
CA LEU A 34 16.40 1.16 2.85
C LEU A 34 16.83 1.88 4.14
N ASP A 35 18.07 2.37 4.16
CA ASP A 35 18.55 3.24 5.24
C ASP A 35 17.59 4.44 5.40
N PRO A 36 17.10 4.74 6.61
CA PRO A 36 16.23 5.89 6.82
C PRO A 36 16.80 7.23 6.35
N ALA A 37 18.12 7.39 6.29
CA ALA A 37 18.76 8.59 5.76
C ALA A 37 18.46 8.83 4.26
N HIS A 38 18.07 7.79 3.52
CA HIS A 38 17.76 7.86 2.08
C HIS A 38 16.24 7.92 1.80
N ARG A 39 15.38 8.01 2.83
CA ARG A 39 13.93 8.11 2.65
C ARG A 39 13.54 9.52 2.21
N LEU A 40 12.49 9.60 1.38
CA LEU A 40 11.88 10.86 1.01
C LEU A 40 11.22 11.50 2.24
N SER A 41 11.21 12.84 2.29
CA SER A 41 10.30 13.56 3.17
C SER A 41 8.85 13.36 2.72
N ALA A 42 7.89 13.55 3.63
CA ALA A 42 6.46 13.45 3.31
C ALA A 42 6.04 14.33 2.12
N ALA A 43 6.62 15.53 1.98
CA ALA A 43 6.34 16.42 0.85
C ALA A 43 6.89 15.87 -0.47
N GLN A 44 8.10 15.31 -0.47
CA GLN A 44 8.71 14.69 -1.64
C GLN A 44 7.97 13.40 -2.05
N GLU A 45 7.57 12.59 -1.07
CA GLU A 45 6.77 11.39 -1.29
C GLU A 45 5.43 11.72 -1.94
N ARG A 46 4.68 12.69 -1.37
CA ARG A 46 3.42 13.15 -1.98
C ARG A 46 3.62 13.71 -3.39
N ALA A 47 4.67 14.49 -3.62
CA ALA A 47 4.98 15.03 -4.95
C ALA A 47 5.27 13.91 -5.96
N HIS A 48 5.97 12.86 -5.55
CA HIS A 48 6.21 11.68 -6.36
C HIS A 48 4.91 10.92 -6.69
N TYR A 49 4.03 10.70 -5.70
CA TYR A 49 2.73 10.05 -5.95
C TYR A 49 1.87 10.79 -6.98
N LEU A 50 1.97 12.12 -7.04
CA LEU A 50 1.24 12.93 -8.03
C LEU A 50 1.75 12.78 -9.47
N THR A 51 2.89 12.11 -9.69
CA THR A 51 3.37 11.80 -11.04
C THR A 51 2.80 10.49 -11.59
N HIS A 52 2.02 9.75 -10.81
CA HIS A 52 1.44 8.48 -11.25
C HIS A 52 0.17 8.68 -12.09
N GLU A 53 0.05 7.90 -13.17
CA GLU A 53 -1.14 7.83 -14.01
C GLU A 53 -2.11 6.75 -13.49
N ASN A 54 -2.82 7.06 -12.41
CA ASN A 54 -3.75 6.13 -11.74
C ASN A 54 -5.22 6.42 -12.11
N ASP A 55 -5.52 6.63 -13.39
CA ASP A 55 -6.87 6.96 -13.85
C ASP A 55 -7.84 5.76 -13.62
N PRO A 56 -8.85 5.89 -12.74
CA PRO A 56 -9.83 4.83 -12.50
C PRO A 56 -10.68 4.46 -13.72
N ALA A 57 -10.70 5.31 -14.75
CA ALA A 57 -11.39 5.06 -16.00
C ALA A 57 -10.50 4.40 -17.07
N ASP A 58 -9.16 4.33 -16.91
CA ASP A 58 -8.28 3.68 -17.88
C ASP A 58 -8.49 2.15 -17.86
N PRO A 59 -8.99 1.53 -18.95
CA PRO A 59 -9.22 0.10 -19.01
C PRO A 59 -7.95 -0.74 -18.81
N ARG A 60 -6.77 -0.22 -19.20
CA ARG A 60 -5.48 -0.90 -19.03
C ARG A 60 -5.08 -0.94 -17.56
N TYR A 61 -5.31 0.15 -16.84
CA TYR A 61 -5.05 0.22 -15.40
C TYR A 61 -6.00 -0.69 -14.63
N ARG A 62 -7.30 -0.66 -14.97
CA ARG A 62 -8.28 -1.60 -14.41
C ARG A 62 -7.93 -3.06 -14.69
N ALA A 63 -7.49 -3.39 -15.91
CA ALA A 63 -7.04 -4.74 -16.26
C ALA A 63 -5.80 -5.17 -15.45
N PHE A 64 -4.89 -4.24 -15.13
CA PHE A 64 -3.79 -4.51 -14.22
C PHE A 64 -4.29 -4.81 -12.79
N LEU A 65 -5.21 -3.99 -12.27
CA LEU A 65 -5.80 -4.17 -10.93
C LEU A 65 -6.68 -5.43 -10.83
N SER A 66 -7.30 -5.89 -11.91
CA SER A 66 -8.08 -7.14 -11.95
C SER A 66 -7.25 -8.36 -11.55
N LYS A 67 -5.93 -8.34 -11.73
CA LYS A 67 -5.04 -9.40 -11.24
C LYS A 67 -5.13 -9.60 -9.72
N LEU A 68 -5.49 -8.56 -8.98
CA LEU A 68 -5.81 -8.61 -7.55
C LEU A 68 -7.32 -8.68 -7.30
N ALA A 69 -8.12 -7.86 -7.98
CA ALA A 69 -9.55 -7.72 -7.71
C ALA A 69 -10.31 -9.02 -7.97
N ASP A 70 -10.07 -9.68 -9.10
CA ASP A 70 -10.81 -10.90 -9.48
C ASP A 70 -10.61 -12.06 -8.49
N PRO A 71 -9.38 -12.45 -8.09
CA PRO A 71 -9.20 -13.49 -7.10
C PRO A 71 -9.67 -13.09 -5.71
N LEU A 72 -9.68 -11.79 -5.37
CA LEU A 72 -10.27 -11.31 -4.12
C LEU A 72 -11.80 -11.48 -4.14
N LEU A 73 -12.47 -10.97 -5.18
CA LEU A 73 -13.93 -11.06 -5.36
C LEU A 73 -14.43 -12.51 -5.30
N ALA A 74 -13.67 -13.46 -5.87
CA ALA A 74 -14.01 -14.88 -5.79
C ALA A 74 -14.03 -15.46 -4.36
N ARG A 75 -13.43 -14.78 -3.38
CA ARG A 75 -13.35 -15.18 -1.97
C ARG A 75 -14.27 -14.37 -1.06
N LEU A 76 -14.75 -13.22 -1.52
CA LEU A 76 -15.60 -12.34 -0.73
C LEU A 76 -17.04 -12.85 -0.68
N LYS A 77 -17.68 -12.67 0.47
CA LYS A 77 -19.13 -12.84 0.58
C LYS A 77 -19.81 -11.66 -0.13
N PRO A 78 -20.97 -11.85 -0.76
CA PRO A 78 -21.74 -10.75 -1.32
C PRO A 78 -21.95 -9.62 -0.30
N GLY A 79 -21.73 -8.37 -0.69
CA GLY A 79 -21.93 -7.22 0.19
C GLY A 79 -20.90 -7.04 1.29
N ALA A 80 -19.74 -7.72 1.23
CA ALA A 80 -18.66 -7.55 2.22
C ALA A 80 -18.21 -6.08 2.39
N GLU A 81 -17.77 -5.73 3.59
CA GLU A 81 -17.20 -4.42 3.91
C GLU A 81 -15.67 -4.49 3.94
N GLY A 82 -15.01 -3.57 3.23
CA GLY A 82 -13.55 -3.53 3.11
C GLY A 82 -12.92 -2.17 3.36
N LEU A 83 -11.60 -2.18 3.52
CA LEU A 83 -10.75 -1.00 3.56
C LEU A 83 -9.72 -1.06 2.44
N ASP A 84 -9.63 0.01 1.66
CA ASP A 84 -8.51 0.28 0.75
C ASP A 84 -7.49 1.18 1.49
N TYR A 85 -6.43 0.57 2.00
CA TYR A 85 -5.37 1.20 2.78
C TYR A 85 -4.19 1.59 1.88
N GLY A 86 -3.91 2.89 1.77
CA GLY A 86 -2.97 3.42 0.79
C GLY A 86 -3.62 3.68 -0.57
N CYS A 87 -4.90 4.08 -0.57
CA CYS A 87 -5.71 4.18 -1.78
C CYS A 87 -5.22 5.21 -2.82
N GLY A 88 -4.29 6.09 -2.44
CA GLY A 88 -3.72 7.10 -3.32
C GLY A 88 -4.74 8.15 -3.80
N PRO A 89 -4.37 8.97 -4.81
CA PRO A 89 -5.22 10.06 -5.33
C PRO A 89 -6.38 9.58 -6.22
N GLY A 90 -6.28 8.35 -6.76
CA GLY A 90 -7.26 7.77 -7.68
C GLY A 90 -7.57 6.33 -7.28
N PRO A 91 -8.50 6.09 -6.34
CA PRO A 91 -8.74 4.79 -5.71
C PRO A 91 -9.53 3.85 -6.64
N ALA A 92 -8.89 3.44 -7.74
CA ALA A 92 -9.50 2.63 -8.79
C ALA A 92 -9.90 1.23 -8.29
N LEU A 93 -9.12 0.64 -7.39
CA LEU A 93 -9.45 -0.66 -6.79
C LEU A 93 -10.74 -0.58 -5.97
N ALA A 94 -10.88 0.43 -5.10
CA ALA A 94 -12.11 0.66 -4.37
C ALA A 94 -13.32 0.90 -5.30
N ALA A 95 -13.15 1.61 -6.43
CA ALA A 95 -14.21 1.78 -7.41
C ALA A 95 -14.65 0.42 -8.01
N MET A 96 -13.70 -0.40 -8.47
CA MET A 96 -13.98 -1.74 -9.01
C MET A 96 -14.71 -2.63 -8.00
N LEU A 97 -14.29 -2.63 -6.74
CA LEU A 97 -14.92 -3.43 -5.68
C LEU A 97 -16.32 -2.92 -5.31
N ARG A 98 -16.53 -1.60 -5.32
CA ARG A 98 -17.86 -1.00 -5.11
C ARG A 98 -18.83 -1.32 -6.25
N GLU A 99 -18.36 -1.26 -7.50
CA GLU A 99 -19.14 -1.68 -8.67
C GLU A 99 -19.54 -3.17 -8.60
N ALA A 100 -18.71 -4.01 -8.00
CA ALA A 100 -19.01 -5.42 -7.73
C ALA A 100 -19.97 -5.64 -6.53
N GLY A 101 -20.44 -4.58 -5.88
CA GLY A 101 -21.45 -4.64 -4.82
C GLY A 101 -20.91 -4.64 -3.39
N HIS A 102 -19.65 -4.29 -3.17
CA HIS A 102 -19.04 -4.20 -1.84
C HIS A 102 -19.00 -2.77 -1.29
N ALA A 103 -19.02 -2.62 0.03
CA ALA A 103 -18.73 -1.34 0.66
C ALA A 103 -17.22 -1.24 0.89
N VAL A 104 -16.58 -0.16 0.45
CA VAL A 104 -15.14 0.04 0.62
C VAL A 104 -14.87 1.39 1.24
N ALA A 105 -14.28 1.43 2.44
CA ALA A 105 -13.73 2.62 3.06
C ALA A 105 -12.34 2.92 2.48
N LEU A 106 -11.93 4.19 2.51
CA LEU A 106 -10.65 4.64 1.99
C LEU A 106 -9.80 5.19 3.12
N TYR A 107 -8.50 4.89 3.11
CA TYR A 107 -7.54 5.59 3.93
C TYR A 107 -6.23 5.77 3.18
N ASP A 108 -5.71 6.98 3.19
CA ASP A 108 -4.37 7.30 2.71
C ASP A 108 -3.85 8.54 3.46
N PRO A 109 -2.65 8.52 4.03
CA PRO A 109 -2.13 9.65 4.80
C PRO A 109 -2.08 10.99 4.05
N PHE A 110 -2.00 10.98 2.72
CA PHE A 110 -1.92 12.17 1.87
C PHE A 110 -3.23 12.48 1.13
N PHE A 111 -3.97 11.45 0.72
CA PHE A 111 -5.09 11.58 -0.23
C PHE A 111 -6.46 11.27 0.38
N ALA A 112 -6.51 10.52 1.49
CA ALA A 112 -7.72 10.24 2.27
C ALA A 112 -7.36 10.19 3.77
N PRO A 113 -6.99 11.34 4.38
CA PRO A 113 -6.31 11.37 5.69
C PRO A 113 -7.24 11.14 6.89
N ASP A 114 -8.55 10.98 6.65
CA ASP A 114 -9.49 10.65 7.72
C ASP A 114 -9.13 9.29 8.33
N ARG A 115 -8.82 9.28 9.63
CA ARG A 115 -8.42 8.08 10.36
C ARG A 115 -9.61 7.26 10.88
N ALA A 116 -10.84 7.76 10.76
CA ALA A 116 -12.03 7.06 11.25
C ALA A 116 -12.15 5.61 10.73
N PRO A 117 -11.83 5.30 9.46
CA PRO A 117 -11.79 3.92 8.97
C PRO A 117 -10.86 3.00 9.77
N LEU A 118 -9.75 3.50 10.32
CA LEU A 118 -8.77 2.69 11.04
C LEU A 118 -9.27 2.19 12.41
N ALA A 119 -10.38 2.73 12.91
CA ALA A 119 -11.01 2.30 14.16
C ALA A 119 -12.05 1.18 13.95
N ARG A 120 -12.23 0.69 12.73
CA ARG A 120 -13.22 -0.31 12.36
C ARG A 120 -12.57 -1.65 12.01
N ALA A 121 -13.37 -2.72 12.10
CA ALA A 121 -13.03 -4.02 11.54
C ALA A 121 -13.72 -4.19 10.18
N TYR A 122 -13.07 -4.91 9.28
CA TYR A 122 -13.53 -5.15 7.92
C TYR A 122 -13.45 -6.63 7.59
N ASP A 123 -14.30 -7.08 6.67
CA ASP A 123 -14.23 -8.43 6.12
C ASP A 123 -12.95 -8.62 5.28
N PHE A 124 -12.43 -7.53 4.69
CA PHE A 124 -11.17 -7.53 3.97
C PHE A 124 -10.43 -6.18 4.05
N VAL A 125 -9.11 -6.23 3.84
CA VAL A 125 -8.25 -5.06 3.66
C VAL A 125 -7.45 -5.28 2.39
N ALA A 126 -7.45 -4.29 1.50
CA ALA A 126 -6.59 -4.23 0.32
C ALA A 126 -5.59 -3.08 0.49
N CYS A 127 -4.37 -3.26 -0.02
CA CYS A 127 -3.28 -2.30 0.02
C CYS A 127 -2.37 -2.46 -1.20
#